data_AF-A0A382MVL9-F1
#
_entry.id   AF-A0A382MVL9-F1
#
_cell.length_a   1.000
_cell.length_b   1.000
_cell.length_c   1.000
_cell.angle_alpha   90.00
_cell.angle_beta   90.00
_cell.angle_gamma   90.00
#
_symmetry.space_group_name_H-M   'P 1'
#
loop_
_entity.id
_entity.type
_entity.pdbx_description
1 polymer ?
#
loop_
_entity_poly.entity_id
_entity_poly.type
_entity_poly.pdbx_seq_one_letter_code
_entity_poly.pdbx_strand_id
1 'polypeptide(L)' 'MDKLLIHGKNRLEGEIYASGAKNSALPVLAACLLSDSPMKVSNLPHLIDVTTMIELLGSMGLDIMLNEDM' A
#
# COMPACT_ATOMS: atom_id res chain seq x y z
N MET A 1 14.32 -13.95 -10.64
CA MET A 1 13.97 -12.87 -11.59
C MET A 1 12.60 -13.19 -12.11
N ASP A 2 11.62 -12.43 -11.66
CA ASP A 2 10.25 -12.62 -12.09
C ASP A 2 10.08 -12.05 -13.50
N LYS A 3 9.25 -12.71 -14.31
CA LYS A 3 8.98 -12.32 -15.69
C LYS A 3 7.49 -12.44 -15.95
N LEU A 4 6.95 -11.48 -16.68
CA LEU A 4 5.61 -11.55 -17.23
C LEU A 4 5.71 -11.88 -18.73
N LEU A 5 5.12 -12.99 -19.15
CA LEU A 5 4.94 -13.31 -20.56
C LEU A 5 3.51 -12.92 -20.97
N ILE A 6 3.38 -11.93 -21.85
CA ILE A 6 2.08 -11.40 -22.27
C ILE A 6 1.76 -11.93 -23.67
N HIS A 7 0.57 -12.55 -23.81
CA HIS A 7 0.03 -12.98 -25.10
C HIS A 7 -1.00 -11.94 -25.58
N GLY A 8 -0.68 -11.26 -26.69
CA GLY A 8 -1.53 -10.20 -27.24
C GLY A 8 -2.76 -10.70 -28.02
N LYS A 9 -3.38 -9.79 -28.77
CA LYS A 9 -4.56 -9.96 -29.65
C LYS A 9 -5.93 -10.06 -28.97
N ASN A 10 -6.02 -9.87 -27.66
CA ASN A 10 -7.28 -9.82 -26.92
C ASN A 10 -7.64 -8.37 -26.58
N ARG A 11 -8.83 -7.91 -26.98
CA ARG A 11 -9.38 -6.63 -26.50
C ARG A 11 -9.85 -6.81 -25.05
N LEU A 12 -9.43 -5.92 -24.17
CA LEU A 12 -9.90 -5.91 -22.78
C LEU A 12 -11.32 -5.32 -22.72
N GLU A 13 -12.19 -5.95 -21.94
CA GLU A 13 -13.55 -5.49 -21.66
C GLU A 13 -13.93 -5.89 -20.23
N GLY A 14 -14.43 -4.92 -19.46
CA GLY A 14 -14.75 -5.10 -18.04
C GLY A 14 -14.34 -3.89 -17.21
N GLU A 15 -14.51 -4.03 -15.90
CA GLU A 15 -14.21 -3.00 -14.90
C GLU A 15 -13.31 -3.59 -13.81
N ILE A 16 -12.44 -2.76 -13.25
CA ILE A 16 -11.60 -3.08 -12.09
C ILE A 16 -11.62 -1.91 -11.12
N TYR A 17 -11.37 -2.19 -9.84
CA TYR A 17 -11.18 -1.18 -8.83
C TYR A 17 -9.68 -0.93 -8.64
N ALA A 18 -9.29 0.33 -8.69
CA ALA A 18 -7.93 0.75 -8.35
C ALA A 18 -7.83 1.00 -6.85
N SER A 19 -6.76 0.51 -6.24
CA SER A 19 -6.38 0.90 -4.88
C SER A 19 -5.88 2.34 -4.83
N GLY A 20 -5.65 2.87 -3.62
CA GLY A 20 -5.20 4.24 -3.41
C GLY A 20 -3.83 4.54 -4.02
N ALA A 21 -3.52 5.82 -4.18
CA ALA A 21 -2.29 6.25 -4.82
C ALA A 21 -1.07 6.11 -3.90
N LYS A 22 -0.01 5.45 -4.38
CA LYS A 22 1.28 5.31 -3.68
C LYS A 22 1.80 6.64 -3.09
N ASN A 23 1.77 7.69 -3.91
CA ASN A 23 2.33 9.00 -3.53
C ASN A 23 1.45 9.76 -2.52
N SER A 24 0.23 9.31 -2.27
CA SER A 24 -0.60 9.77 -1.16
C SER A 24 -0.37 8.88 0.08
N ALA A 25 -0.30 7.56 -0.11
CA ALA A 25 -0.09 6.59 0.95
C ALA A 25 1.19 6.83 1.76
N LEU A 26 2.34 7.00 1.09
CA LEU A 26 3.63 7.15 1.76
C LEU A 26 3.71 8.35 2.72
N PRO A 27 3.35 9.60 2.33
CA PRO A 27 3.34 10.71 3.26
C PRO A 27 2.26 10.59 4.34
N VAL A 28 1.11 9.98 4.05
CA VAL A 28 0.09 9.72 5.07
C VAL A 28 0.60 8.75 6.14
N LEU A 29 1.29 7.68 5.75
CA LEU A 29 1.94 6.75 6.69
C LEU A 29 3.01 7.46 7.53
N ALA A 30 3.81 8.34 6.93
CA ALA A 30 4.79 9.14 7.66
C ALA A 30 4.13 10.10 8.67
N ALA A 31 2.99 10.69 8.31
CA ALA A 31 2.25 11.62 9.17
C ALA A 31 1.71 10.94 10.45
N CYS A 32 1.55 9.61 10.47
CA CYS A 32 1.19 8.87 11.68
C CYS A 32 2.18 9.08 12.84
N LEU A 33 3.44 9.41 12.54
CA LEU A 33 4.46 9.75 13.55
C LEU A 33 4.11 11.01 14.36
N LEU A 34 3.20 11.85 13.86
CA LEU A 34 2.80 13.11 14.49
C LEU A 34 1.56 12.98 15.39
N SER A 35 0.94 11.80 15.44
CA SER A 35 -0.29 11.56 16.21
C SER A 35 0.01 10.86 17.54
N ASP A 36 -0.59 11.37 18.62
CA ASP A 36 -0.56 10.72 19.95
C ASP A 36 -1.64 9.64 20.11
N SER A 37 -2.39 9.36 19.04
CA SER A 37 -3.52 8.41 19.03
C SER A 37 -3.44 7.45 17.83
N PRO A 38 -3.98 6.22 17.95
CA PRO A 38 -3.99 5.27 16.86
C PRO A 38 -4.68 5.82 15.61
N MET A 39 -4.03 5.66 14.45
CA MET A 39 -4.56 6.07 13.16
C MET A 39 -4.95 4.85 12.32
N LYS A 40 -6.10 4.93 11.64
CA LYS A 40 -6.52 3.94 10.64
C LYS A 40 -6.37 4.54 9.25
N VAL A 41 -5.51 3.92 8.42
CA VAL A 41 -5.33 4.30 7.02
C VAL A 41 -5.93 3.19 6.15
N SER A 42 -6.86 3.55 5.26
CA SER A 42 -7.56 2.61 4.36
C SER A 42 -7.19 2.83 2.90
N ASN A 43 -7.54 1.87 2.04
CA ASN A 43 -7.31 1.91 0.60
C ASN A 43 -5.82 2.06 0.24
N LEU A 44 -4.93 1.37 0.95
CA LEU A 44 -3.50 1.36 0.65
C LEU A 44 -3.20 0.43 -0.54
N PRO A 45 -2.34 0.82 -1.49
CA PRO A 45 -1.95 -0.07 -2.58
C PRO A 45 -0.92 -1.10 -2.12
N HIS A 46 -1.05 -2.34 -2.60
CA HIS A 46 -0.07 -3.40 -2.38
C HIS A 46 1.17 -3.20 -3.25
N LEU A 47 2.11 -2.41 -2.75
CA LEU A 47 3.37 -2.12 -3.43
C LEU A 47 4.53 -2.31 -2.46
N ILE A 48 5.69 -2.69 -3.00
CA ILE A 48 6.91 -2.88 -2.21
C ILE A 48 7.24 -1.62 -1.40
N ASP A 49 7.13 -0.43 -2.00
CA ASP A 49 7.37 0.84 -1.31
C ASP A 49 6.49 1.00 -0.05
N VAL A 50 5.23 0.53 -0.09
CA VAL A 50 4.31 0.60 1.06
C VAL A 50 4.71 -0.41 2.14
N THR A 51 5.05 -1.64 1.73
CA THR A 51 5.56 -2.66 2.66
C THR A 51 6.84 -2.20 3.35
N THR A 52 7.80 -1.65 2.60
CA THR A 52 9.05 -1.13 3.15
C THR A 52 8.81 0.05 4.09
N MET A 53 7.84 0.94 3.79
CA MET A 53 7.48 2.03 4.68
C MET A 53 6.90 1.52 6.00
N ILE A 54 6.04 0.49 5.96
CA ILE A 54 5.47 -0.14 7.16
C ILE A 54 6.56 -0.80 8.01
N GLU A 55 7.48 -1.52 7.39
CA GLU A 55 8.64 -2.12 8.08
C GLU A 55 9.53 -1.06 8.73
N LEU A 56 9.79 0.05 8.03
CA LEU A 56 10.56 1.18 8.56
C LEU A 56 9.87 1.78 9.80
N LEU A 57 8.57 2.07 9.71
CA LEU A 57 7.81 2.60 10.84
C LEU A 57 7.80 1.63 12.03
N GLY A 58 7.65 0.33 11.79
CA GLY A 58 7.77 -0.71 12.82
C GLY A 58 9.16 -0.71 13.49
N SER A 59 10.23 -0.55 12.71
CA SER A 59 11.60 -0.46 13.24
C SER A 59 11.86 0.79 14.10
N MET A 60 11.04 1.83 13.92
CA MET A 60 11.07 3.06 14.73
C MET A 60 10.25 2.92 16.03
N GLY A 61 9.62 1.76 16.27
CA GLY A 61 8.88 1.45 17.48
C GLY A 61 7.36 1.66 17.40
N LEU A 62 6.79 1.80 16.20
CA LEU A 62 5.35 1.87 16.03
C LEU A 62 4.72 0.48 16.06
N ASP A 63 3.66 0.32 16.84
CA ASP A 63 2.79 -0.86 16.79
C ASP A 63 1.86 -0.75 15.58
N ILE A 64 2.02 -1.66 14.62
CA ILE A 64 1.27 -1.66 13.36
C ILE A 64 0.43 -2.92 13.27
N MET A 65 -0.86 -2.75 12.99
CA MET A 65 -1.80 -3.84 12.71
C MET A 65 -2.25 -3.76 11.25
N LEU A 66 -2.04 -4.85 10.52
CA LEU A 66 -2.53 -5.01 9.15
C LEU A 66 -3.79 -5.86 9.16
N ASN A 67 -4.85 -5.34 8.56
CA ASN A 67 -6.09 -6.10 8.34
C ASN A 67 -6.09 -6.61 6.89
N GLU A 68 -6.62 -7.81 6.69
CA GLU A 68 -6.73 -8.44 5.37
C GLU A 68 -7.78 -7.80 4.45
N ASP A 69 -8.54 -6.81 4.94
CA ASP A 69 -9.51 -6.02 4.15
C ASP A 69 -8.84 -4.98 3.22
N MET A 70 -7.64 -5.27 2.72
CA MET A 70 -6.93 -4.39 1.79
C MET A 70 -7.58 -4.38 0.40
#